data_AF-A0A1Z8UIQ0-F1
#
_entry.id   AF-A0A1Z8UIQ0-F1
#
_cell.length_a   1.000
_cell.length_b   1.000
_cell.length_c   1.000
_cell.angle_alpha   90.00
_cell.angle_beta   90.00
_cell.angle_gamma   90.00
#
_symmetry.space_group_name_H-M   'P 1'
#
loop_
_entity.id
_entity.type
_entity.pdbx_description
1 polymer ?
#
loop_
_entity_poly.entity_id
_entity_poly.type
_entity_poly.pdbx_seq_one_letter_code
_entity_poly.pdbx_strand_id
1 'polypeptide(L)'
;MLLVAATPIGNLDDHSPRLIEALRSADLIVAEDTRTTGQLMRLLGVDTRAVIMALHEHNELDVTEKVLSEAARGQVVLVSDAGMPGLSDPGFPIVRA
;
A
#
# COMPACT_ATOMS: atom_id res chain seq x y z
N MET A 1 7.10 -1.23 11.00
CA MET A 1 7.20 0.09 10.37
C MET A 1 6.08 0.24 9.36
N LEU A 2 5.37 1.36 9.36
CA LEU A 2 4.42 1.72 8.32
C LEU A 2 5.11 2.63 7.30
N LEU A 3 5.03 2.28 6.02
CA LEU A 3 5.44 3.13 4.89
C LEU A 3 4.18 3.54 4.12
N VAL A 4 4.05 4.83 3.86
CA VAL A 4 2.99 5.38 3.01
C VAL A 4 3.63 5.75 1.68
N ALA A 5 3.22 5.09 0.61
CA ALA A 5 3.90 5.18 -0.67
C ALA A 5 2.92 5.55 -1.79
N ALA A 6 3.26 6.60 -2.54
CA ALA A 6 2.51 6.99 -3.71
C ALA A 6 2.74 6.03 -4.88
N THR A 7 1.72 5.82 -5.70
CA THR A 7 1.78 5.06 -6.94
C THR A 7 1.77 5.99 -8.16
N PRO A 8 2.39 5.59 -9.29
CA PRO A 8 2.41 6.43 -10.48
C PRO A 8 1.02 6.67 -11.07
N ILE A 9 0.78 7.87 -11.61
CA ILE A 9 -0.49 8.23 -12.25
C ILE A 9 -0.28 8.22 -13.76
N GLY A 10 -0.71 7.14 -14.42
CA GLY A 10 -0.70 7.01 -15.89
C GLY A 10 0.63 6.55 -16.49
N ASN A 11 1.77 7.10 -16.05
CA ASN A 11 3.09 6.70 -16.55
C ASN A 11 3.86 5.88 -15.51
N LEU A 12 4.27 4.65 -15.87
CA LEU A 12 4.99 3.75 -14.97
C LEU A 12 6.39 4.26 -14.62
N ASP A 13 7.04 5.00 -15.52
CA ASP A 13 8.40 5.51 -15.30
C ASP A 13 8.47 6.61 -14.22
N ASP A 14 7.32 7.12 -13.78
CA ASP A 14 7.24 8.10 -12.70
C ASP A 14 7.38 7.45 -11.31
N HIS A 15 7.59 6.13 -11.26
CA HIS A 15 7.83 5.44 -10.00
C HIS A 15 9.14 5.91 -9.34
N SER A 16 9.17 5.95 -8.00
CA SER A 16 10.44 6.11 -7.29
C SER A 16 11.16 4.77 -7.15
N PRO A 17 12.51 4.71 -7.19
CA PRO A 17 13.24 3.49 -6.82
C PRO A 17 12.87 2.99 -5.41
N ARG A 18 12.54 3.93 -4.50
CA ARG A 18 12.13 3.64 -3.14
C ARG A 18 10.79 2.89 -3.05
N LEU A 19 9.85 3.17 -3.96
CA LEU A 19 8.59 2.43 -4.06
C LEU A 19 8.85 0.95 -4.35
N ILE A 20 9.73 0.66 -5.31
CA ILE A 20 10.11 -0.71 -5.69
C ILE A 20 10.71 -1.46 -4.49
N GLU A 21 11.64 -0.83 -3.77
CA GLU A 21 12.23 -1.41 -2.57
C GLU A 21 11.19 -1.70 -1.49
N ALA A 22 10.30 -0.73 -1.22
CA ALA A 22 9.26 -0.87 -0.22
C ALA A 22 8.33 -2.04 -0.54
N LEU A 23 7.85 -2.16 -1.78
CA LEU A 23 6.95 -3.23 -2.22
C LEU A 23 7.63 -4.61 -2.21
N ARG A 24 8.92 -4.69 -2.53
CA ARG A 24 9.71 -5.94 -2.49
C ARG A 24 9.97 -6.45 -1.07
N SER A 25 10.12 -5.54 -0.12
CA SER A 25 10.47 -5.85 1.28
C SER A 25 9.28 -5.82 2.24
N ALA A 26 8.07 -5.54 1.73
CA ALA A 26 6.86 -5.54 2.53
C ALA A 26 6.52 -6.95 3.02
N ASP A 27 6.05 -7.04 4.27
CA ASP A 27 5.37 -8.22 4.80
C ASP A 27 3.87 -8.16 4.48
N LEU A 28 3.31 -6.93 4.49
CA LEU A 28 1.92 -6.63 4.17
C LEU A 28 1.84 -5.39 3.26
N ILE A 29 1.03 -5.50 2.21
CA ILE A 29 0.64 -4.38 1.35
C ILE A 29 -0.83 -4.10 1.56
N VAL A 30 -1.17 -2.84 1.82
CA VAL A 30 -2.54 -2.37 2.03
C VAL A 30 -2.88 -1.44 0.88
N ALA A 31 -4.00 -1.70 0.19
CA ALA A 31 -4.45 -0.94 -0.96
C ALA A 31 -5.97 -0.87 -1.02
N GLU A 32 -6.54 0.09 -1.76
CA GLU A 32 -7.97 0.13 -2.04
C GLU A 32 -8.38 -1.01 -2.97
N ASP A 33 -7.86 -1.02 -4.21
CA ASP A 33 -8.04 -2.14 -5.14
C ASP A 33 -6.78 -3.00 -5.24
N THR A 34 -6.85 -4.16 -4.60
CA THR A 34 -5.78 -5.18 -4.63
C THR A 34 -5.49 -5.71 -6.04
N ARG A 35 -6.46 -5.68 -6.97
CA ARG A 35 -6.26 -6.10 -8.36
C ARG A 35 -5.42 -5.07 -9.11
N THR A 36 -5.73 -3.79 -8.95
CA THR A 36 -4.97 -2.66 -9.51
C THR A 36 -3.54 -2.68 -9.00
N THR A 37 -3.37 -2.83 -7.68
CA THR A 37 -2.04 -2.92 -7.05
C THR A 37 -1.27 -4.14 -7.54
N GLY A 38 -1.90 -5.31 -7.64
CA GLY A 38 -1.25 -6.50 -8.18
C GLY A 38 -0.81 -6.35 -9.63
N GLN A 39 -1.60 -5.68 -10.47
CA GLN A 39 -1.23 -5.36 -11.84
C GLN A 39 -0.07 -4.36 -11.90
N LEU A 40 -0.10 -3.31 -11.10
CA LEU A 40 0.98 -2.33 -11.00
C LEU A 40 2.30 -3.03 -10.66
N MET A 41 2.32 -3.86 -9.62
CA MET A 41 3.51 -4.60 -9.21
C MET A 41 4.06 -5.49 -10.32
N ARG A 42 3.19 -6.18 -11.05
CA ARG A 42 3.57 -7.00 -12.21
C ARG A 42 4.21 -6.15 -13.32
N LEU A 43 3.63 -4.99 -13.64
CA LEU A 43 4.16 -4.08 -14.65
C LEU A 43 5.50 -3.47 -14.24
N LEU A 44 5.68 -3.21 -12.95
CA LEU A 44 6.92 -2.71 -12.35
C LEU A 44 7.99 -3.79 -12.16
N GLY A 45 7.72 -5.05 -12.50
CA GLY A 45 8.66 -6.16 -12.29
C GLY A 45 8.96 -6.39 -10.80
N VAL A 46 7.99 -6.13 -9.92
CA VAL A 46 8.09 -6.39 -8.49
C VAL A 46 7.53 -7.76 -8.19
N ASP A 47 8.43 -8.66 -7.79
CA ASP A 47 8.05 -9.94 -7.18
C ASP A 47 8.07 -9.76 -5.65
N THR A 48 6.97 -10.12 -4.99
CA THR A 48 6.80 -10.00 -3.54
C THR A 48 6.14 -11.25 -2.98
N ARG A 49 6.48 -11.56 -1.73
CA ARG A 49 5.75 -12.57 -0.93
C ARG A 49 4.74 -11.94 0.02
N ALA A 50 4.63 -10.61 0.00
CA ALA A 50 3.72 -9.87 0.86
C ALA A 50 2.28 -10.35 0.65
N VAL A 51 1.53 -10.40 1.74
CA VAL A 51 0.07 -10.50 1.66
C VAL A 51 -0.45 -9.14 1.17
N ILE A 52 -1.40 -9.13 0.24
CA ILE A 52 -2.09 -7.89 -0.19
C ILE A 52 -3.48 -7.88 0.44
N MET A 53 -3.80 -6.78 1.13
CA MET A 53 -5.05 -6.58 1.85
C MET A 53 -5.80 -5.36 1.31
N ALA A 54 -7.11 -5.53 1.13
CA ALA A 54 -7.98 -4.45 0.70
C ALA A 54 -8.41 -3.56 1.89
N LEU A 55 -8.38 -2.26 1.69
CA LEU A 55 -8.86 -1.23 2.60
C LEU A 55 -9.98 -0.46 1.91
N HIS A 56 -11.16 -0.42 2.53
CA HIS A 56 -12.32 0.31 2.01
C HIS A 56 -12.89 1.19 3.11
N GLU A 57 -13.56 2.29 2.74
CA GLU A 57 -14.15 3.22 3.71
C GLU A 57 -15.00 2.53 4.79
N HIS A 58 -15.75 1.49 4.41
CA HIS A 58 -16.62 0.75 5.33
C HIS A 58 -15.89 -0.09 6.38
N ASN A 59 -14.62 -0.44 6.17
CA ASN A 59 -13.85 -1.31 7.05
C ASN A 59 -12.57 -0.66 7.62
N GLU A 60 -12.37 0.65 7.40
CA GLU A 60 -11.13 1.33 7.77
C GLU A 60 -10.77 1.16 9.25
N LEU A 61 -11.74 1.27 10.16
CA LEU A 61 -11.49 1.17 11.60
C LEU A 61 -10.98 -0.22 11.99
N ASP A 62 -11.67 -1.27 11.54
CA ASP A 62 -11.31 -2.66 11.84
C ASP A 62 -9.95 -3.02 11.22
N VAL A 63 -9.69 -2.54 10.00
CA VAL A 63 -8.42 -2.79 9.30
C VAL A 63 -7.28 -2.00 9.94
N THR A 64 -7.55 -0.80 10.48
CA THR A 64 -6.53 0.04 11.11
C THR A 64 -5.83 -0.68 12.26
N GLU A 65 -6.59 -1.29 13.18
CA GLU A 65 -6.00 -2.02 14.31
C GLU A 65 -5.08 -3.16 13.84
N LYS A 66 -5.52 -3.90 12.81
CA LYS A 66 -4.73 -4.97 12.22
C LYS A 66 -3.45 -4.44 11.58
N VAL A 67 -3.55 -3.36 10.80
CA VAL A 67 -2.40 -2.72 10.14
C VAL A 67 -1.37 -2.23 11.16
N LEU A 68 -1.81 -1.60 12.24
CA LEU A 68 -0.91 -1.13 13.29
C LEU A 68 -0.22 -2.29 14.02
N SER A 69 -0.94 -3.38 14.29
CA SER A 69 -0.37 -4.59 14.89
C SER A 69 0.69 -5.23 14.00
N GLU A 70 0.44 -5.35 12.69
CA GLU A 70 1.42 -5.86 11.72
C GLU A 70 2.60 -4.89 11.57
N ALA A 71 2.35 -3.58 11.56
CA ALA A 71 3.39 -2.57 11.52
C ALA A 71 4.25 -2.57 12.81
N ALA A 72 3.76 -3.06 13.94
CA ALA A 72 4.60 -3.23 15.13
C ALA A 72 5.61 -4.39 14.98
N ARG A 73 5.37 -5.33 14.06
CA ARG A 73 6.12 -6.59 13.92
C ARG A 73 6.95 -6.68 12.64
N GLY A 74 6.54 -5.98 11.59
CA GLY A 74 7.16 -6.04 10.27
C GLY A 74 6.95 -4.76 9.47
N GLN A 75 7.22 -4.83 8.17
CA GLN A 75 7.03 -3.72 7.24
C GLN A 75 5.65 -3.79 6.57
N VAL A 76 4.84 -2.76 6.80
CA VAL A 76 3.58 -2.57 6.10
C VAL A 76 3.73 -1.41 5.11
N VAL A 77 3.25 -1.60 3.88
CA VAL A 77 3.22 -0.56 2.85
C VAL A 77 1.78 -0.24 2.50
N LEU A 78 1.35 0.98 2.78
CA LEU A 78 0.08 1.54 2.34
C LEU A 78 0.28 2.24 0.99
N VAL A 79 -0.46 1.78 -0.02
CA VAL A 79 -0.49 2.36 -1.37
C VAL A 79 -1.91 2.79 -1.74
N SER A 80 -2.05 3.69 -2.69
CA SER A 80 -3.33 3.94 -3.37
C SER A 80 -3.33 3.42 -4.79
N ASP A 81 -4.52 3.37 -5.39
CA ASP A 81 -4.73 2.92 -6.76
C ASP A 81 -3.96 3.77 -7.77
N ALA A 82 -3.95 5.09 -7.57
CA ALA A 82 -3.12 6.03 -8.32
C ALA A 82 -2.83 7.27 -7.48
N GLY A 83 -1.57 7.66 -7.37
CA GLY A 83 -1.17 8.89 -6.69
C GLY A 83 -0.88 8.69 -5.21
N MET A 84 -1.21 9.68 -4.39
CA MET A 84 -0.83 9.72 -2.97
C MET A 84 -1.95 9.13 -2.09
N PRO A 85 -1.70 8.03 -1.34
CA PRO A 85 -2.69 7.48 -0.42
C PRO A 85 -3.19 8.45 0.65
N GLY A 86 -4.46 8.30 1.01
CA GLY A 86 -5.14 9.06 2.07
C GLY A 86 -5.65 10.45 1.66
N LEU A 87 -5.58 10.81 0.37
CA LEU A 87 -6.10 12.09 -0.14
C LEU A 87 -7.49 11.94 -0.78
N SER A 88 -7.64 10.96 -1.67
CA SER A 88 -8.92 10.61 -2.34
C SER A 88 -9.30 9.15 -2.17
N ASP A 89 -8.47 8.41 -1.44
CA ASP A 89 -8.56 6.97 -1.21
C ASP A 89 -8.57 6.73 0.32
N PRO A 90 -9.11 5.61 0.81
CA PRO A 90 -9.09 5.27 2.23
C PRO A 90 -7.64 5.13 2.75
N GLY A 91 -7.45 5.33 4.05
CA GLY A 91 -6.15 5.22 4.73
C GLY A 91 -5.84 6.34 5.71
N PHE A 92 -6.63 7.41 5.72
CA PHE A 92 -6.44 8.51 6.68
C PHE A 92 -6.46 8.06 8.15
N PRO A 93 -7.38 7.16 8.59
CA PRO A 93 -7.38 6.67 9.97
C PRO A 93 -6.09 5.93 10.35
N ILE A 94 -5.48 5.20 9.41
CA ILE A 94 -4.23 4.46 9.61
C ILE A 94 -3.06 5.41 9.85
N VAL A 95 -2.98 6.48 9.06
CA VAL A 95 -1.89 7.47 9.16
C VAL A 95 -2.02 8.34 10.42
N ARG A 96 -3.25 8.57 10.89
CA ARG A 96 -3.53 9.41 12.06
C ARG A 96 -3.24 8.73 13.40
N ALA A 97 -3.38 7.41 13.47
CA ALA A 97 -3.30 6.62 14.70
C ALA A 97 -1.86 6.41 15.17
#